data_AF-A0A538D055-F1
#
_entry.id   AF-A0A538D055-F1
#
_cell.length_a   1.000
_cell.length_b   1.000
_cell.length_c   1.000
_cell.angle_alpha   90.00
_cell.angle_beta   90.00
_cell.angle_gamma   90.00
#
_symmetry.space_group_name_H-M   'P 1'
#
loop_
_entity.id
_entity.type
_entity.pdbx_description
1 polymer ?
#
loop_
_entity_poly.entity_id
_entity_poly.type
_entity_poly.pdbx_seq_one_letter_code
_entity_poly.pdbx_strand_id
1 'polypeptide(L)'
;MSESYLELRLGELLDSVTERAGPGAGAVAAVSAASAAALVELAARATDLEQWPEAAGAAAQARRLRERLVPLAREDAEAYQAAVAQLNEHDDDFALGEALARAADIPLEIADHAENVSALAAEAAARANPDLRADAAAAAALALGAAWAAAKLVEVNLAMHSEDTRLARARQIAAGATRSAREALTTDE
;
A
#
# COMPACT_ATOMS: atom_id res chain seq x y z
N MET A 1 5.07 23.77 6.21
CA MET A 1 4.51 22.90 7.26
C MET A 1 3.24 22.32 6.68
N SER A 2 3.31 21.23 5.92
CA SER A 2 2.09 20.55 5.46
C SER A 2 1.40 20.02 6.71
N GLU A 3 0.13 20.37 6.90
CA GLU A 3 -0.72 19.65 7.84
C GLU A 3 -0.61 18.16 7.51
N SER A 4 -0.41 17.35 8.55
CA SER A 4 -0.39 15.90 8.41
C SER A 4 -1.80 15.49 8.00
N TYR A 5 -2.02 15.21 6.71
CA TYR A 5 -3.34 14.77 6.24
C TYR A 5 -3.78 13.43 6.85
N LEU A 6 -2.89 12.75 7.57
CA LEU A 6 -3.20 11.60 8.42
C LEU A 6 -4.03 11.97 9.66
N GLU A 7 -4.03 13.24 10.07
CA GLU A 7 -4.82 13.76 11.19
C GLU A 7 -6.17 14.36 10.74
N LEU A 8 -6.37 14.47 9.42
CA LEU A 8 -7.63 14.96 8.87
C LEU A 8 -8.74 13.95 9.07
N ARG A 9 -9.98 14.44 9.17
CA ARG A 9 -11.14 13.57 9.06
C ARG A 9 -11.17 12.99 7.65
N LEU A 10 -11.72 11.79 7.50
CA LEU A 10 -11.79 11.10 6.21
C LEU A 10 -12.39 11.98 5.09
N GLY A 11 -13.44 12.76 5.38
CA GLY A 11 -14.02 13.69 4.41
C GLY A 11 -13.04 14.78 3.96
N GLU A 12 -12.30 15.38 4.89
CA GLU A 12 -11.31 16.42 4.62
C GLU A 12 -10.11 15.86 3.84
N LEU A 13 -9.68 14.63 4.15
CA LEU A 13 -8.67 13.92 3.38
C LEU A 13 -9.12 13.74 1.92
N LEU A 14 -10.35 13.28 1.69
CA LEU A 14 -10.88 13.08 0.35
C LEU A 14 -11.00 14.39 -0.44
N ASP A 15 -11.43 15.48 0.20
CA ASP A 15 -11.46 16.80 -0.42
C ASP A 15 -10.04 17.25 -0.80
N SER A 16 -9.05 17.04 0.07
CA SER A 16 -7.66 17.42 -0.19
C SER A 16 -7.03 16.70 -1.39
N VAL A 17 -7.42 15.44 -1.67
CA VAL A 17 -6.94 14.68 -2.85
C VAL A 17 -7.28 15.38 -4.17
N THR A 18 -8.33 16.21 -4.18
CA THR A 18 -8.75 16.93 -5.39
C THR A 18 -7.87 18.14 -5.71
N GLU A 19 -7.02 18.55 -4.76
CA GLU A 19 -6.14 19.69 -4.91
C GLU A 19 -4.83 19.32 -5.62
N ARG A 20 -4.30 20.23 -6.45
CA ARG A 20 -3.07 19.98 -7.22
C ARG A 20 -1.84 19.67 -6.33
N ALA A 21 -1.82 20.17 -5.11
CA ALA A 21 -0.76 19.93 -4.11
C ALA A 21 -1.19 18.94 -3.02
N GLY A 22 -2.37 18.32 -3.17
CA GLY A 22 -2.91 17.35 -2.24
C GLY A 22 -2.19 16.00 -2.27
N PRO A 23 -2.57 15.08 -1.38
CA PRO A 23 -2.04 13.73 -1.37
C PRO A 23 -2.29 13.02 -2.71
N GLY A 24 -1.21 12.51 -3.30
CA GLY A 24 -1.25 11.78 -4.56
C GLY A 24 -1.70 10.33 -4.42
N ALA A 25 -1.64 9.59 -5.53
CA ALA A 25 -2.05 8.19 -5.57
C ALA A 25 -1.24 7.28 -4.62
N GLY A 26 0.02 7.60 -4.32
CA GLY A 26 0.84 6.80 -3.40
C GLY A 26 0.38 6.93 -1.95
N ALA A 27 0.06 8.15 -1.51
CA ALA A 27 -0.60 8.39 -0.24
C ALA A 27 -1.93 7.61 -0.11
N VAL A 28 -2.79 7.67 -1.14
CA VAL A 28 -4.08 6.94 -1.16
C VAL A 28 -3.86 5.41 -1.18
N ALA A 29 -2.85 4.92 -1.89
CA ALA A 29 -2.50 3.50 -1.92
C ALA A 29 -2.04 3.01 -0.52
N ALA A 30 -1.19 3.80 0.15
CA ALA A 30 -0.73 3.48 1.50
C ALA A 30 -1.87 3.44 2.52
N VAL A 31 -2.77 4.43 2.49
CA VAL A 31 -3.98 4.45 3.34
C VAL A 31 -4.88 3.25 3.03
N SER A 32 -5.08 2.92 1.75
CA SER A 32 -5.91 1.79 1.33
C SER A 32 -5.35 0.44 1.82
N ALA A 33 -4.03 0.23 1.69
CA ALA A 33 -3.34 -0.94 2.23
C ALA A 33 -3.39 -0.99 3.77
N ALA A 34 -3.26 0.15 4.44
CA ALA A 34 -3.39 0.26 5.89
C ALA A 34 -4.80 -0.10 6.39
N SER A 35 -5.84 0.35 5.67
CA SER A 35 -7.24 -0.04 5.92
C SER A 35 -7.46 -1.54 5.71
N ALA A 36 -6.90 -2.11 4.63
CA ALA A 36 -6.95 -3.55 4.41
C ALA A 36 -6.27 -4.33 5.55
N ALA A 37 -5.10 -3.88 6.01
CA ALA A 37 -4.41 -4.48 7.15
C ALA A 37 -5.25 -4.39 8.45
N ALA A 38 -6.02 -3.32 8.65
CA ALA A 38 -6.92 -3.20 9.79
C ALA A 38 -8.06 -4.23 9.76
N LEU A 39 -8.63 -4.51 8.57
CA LEU A 39 -9.64 -5.56 8.40
C LEU A 39 -9.07 -6.95 8.69
N VAL A 40 -7.85 -7.23 8.23
CA VAL A 40 -7.15 -8.49 8.54
C VAL A 40 -6.88 -8.63 10.04
N GLU A 41 -6.44 -7.55 10.71
CA GLU A 41 -6.25 -7.57 12.16
C GLU A 41 -7.58 -7.86 12.89
N LEU A 42 -8.69 -7.23 12.45
CA LEU A 42 -10.01 -7.48 13.02
C LEU A 42 -10.42 -8.95 12.86
N ALA A 43 -10.33 -9.49 11.65
CA ALA A 43 -10.67 -10.88 11.34
C ALA A 43 -9.86 -11.85 12.22
N ALA A 44 -8.55 -11.64 12.31
CA ALA A 44 -7.67 -12.47 13.12
C ALA A 44 -7.99 -12.36 14.63
N ARG A 45 -8.18 -11.15 15.17
CA ARG A 45 -8.47 -10.95 16.60
C ARG A 45 -9.82 -11.52 17.04
N ALA A 46 -10.79 -11.58 16.14
CA ALA A 46 -12.13 -12.08 16.40
C ALA A 46 -12.27 -13.59 16.11
N THR A 47 -11.18 -14.29 15.78
CA THR A 47 -11.16 -15.73 15.52
C THR A 47 -10.59 -16.47 16.72
N ASP A 48 -11.26 -17.54 17.14
CA ASP A 48 -10.78 -18.41 18.21
C ASP A 48 -9.51 -19.18 17.80
N LEU A 49 -8.59 -19.36 18.75
CA LEU A 49 -7.31 -20.04 18.50
C LEU A 49 -7.48 -21.55 18.21
N GLU A 50 -8.59 -22.16 18.59
CA GLU A 50 -8.91 -23.54 18.19
C GLU A 50 -9.20 -23.64 16.70
N GLN A 51 -9.79 -22.59 16.10
CA GLN A 51 -10.09 -22.52 14.68
C GLN A 51 -8.88 -22.08 13.86
N TRP A 52 -8.16 -21.05 14.33
CA TRP A 52 -6.95 -20.55 13.68
C TRP A 52 -5.85 -20.35 14.74
N PRO A 53 -5.00 -21.36 14.98
CA PRO A 53 -3.95 -21.31 15.99
C PRO A 53 -2.98 -20.13 15.81
N GLU A 54 -2.74 -19.71 14.56
CA GLU A 54 -1.85 -18.61 14.22
C GLU A 54 -2.52 -17.22 14.27
N ALA A 55 -3.81 -17.12 14.61
CA ALA A 55 -4.57 -15.87 14.56
C ALA A 55 -3.93 -14.72 15.35
N ALA A 56 -3.37 -14.99 16.54
CA ALA A 56 -2.68 -13.98 17.33
C ALA A 56 -1.42 -13.43 16.60
N GLY A 57 -0.69 -14.30 15.89
CA GLY A 57 0.46 -13.91 15.08
C GLY A 57 0.06 -13.10 13.86
N ALA A 58 -1.00 -13.53 13.16
CA ALA A 58 -1.56 -12.81 12.03
C ALA A 58 -2.07 -11.41 12.42
N ALA A 59 -2.77 -11.29 13.55
CA ALA A 59 -3.20 -10.00 14.08
C ALA A 59 -2.01 -9.06 14.35
N ALA A 60 -0.94 -9.57 14.97
CA ALA A 60 0.26 -8.79 15.24
C ALA A 60 0.98 -8.37 13.94
N GLN A 61 1.04 -9.24 12.95
CA GLN A 61 1.62 -8.93 11.63
C GLN A 61 0.80 -7.86 10.90
N ALA A 62 -0.52 -8.01 10.86
CA ALA A 62 -1.43 -7.05 10.25
C ALA A 62 -1.31 -5.66 10.90
N ARG A 63 -1.26 -5.62 12.24
CA ARG A 63 -1.00 -4.40 12.99
C ARG A 63 0.30 -3.73 12.59
N ARG A 64 1.40 -4.50 12.53
CA ARG A 64 2.72 -3.98 12.15
C ARG A 64 2.74 -3.44 10.72
N LEU A 65 2.07 -4.12 9.78
CA LEU A 65 1.92 -3.64 8.41
C LEU A 65 1.16 -2.32 8.37
N ARG A 66 0.04 -2.19 9.10
CA ARG A 66 -0.68 -0.91 9.23
C ARG A 66 0.20 0.20 9.79
N GLU A 67 0.90 -0.06 10.89
CA GLU A 67 1.77 0.93 11.55
C GLU A 67 2.92 1.39 10.65
N ARG A 68 3.36 0.57 9.69
CA ARG A 68 4.34 0.94 8.66
C ARG A 68 3.73 1.68 7.48
N LEU A 69 2.56 1.28 7.01
CA LEU A 69 1.91 1.88 5.84
C LEU A 69 1.41 3.30 6.11
N VAL A 70 0.90 3.57 7.30
CA VAL A 70 0.37 4.90 7.67
C VAL A 70 1.39 6.03 7.44
N PRO A 71 2.63 6.00 7.97
CA PRO A 71 3.61 7.06 7.74
C PRO A 71 4.05 7.17 6.27
N LEU A 72 4.13 6.04 5.54
CA LEU A 72 4.52 6.05 4.13
C LEU A 72 3.60 6.89 3.24
N ALA A 73 2.33 7.09 3.64
CA ALA A 73 1.44 7.96 2.89
C ALA A 73 2.01 9.38 2.80
N ARG A 74 2.46 9.91 3.95
CA ARG A 74 3.07 11.23 4.06
C ARG A 74 4.43 11.28 3.36
N GLU A 75 5.28 10.30 3.63
CA GLU A 75 6.63 10.25 3.11
C GLU A 75 6.65 10.22 1.57
N ASP A 76 5.69 9.51 0.95
CA ASP A 76 5.52 9.47 -0.51
C ASP A 76 5.27 10.86 -1.10
N ALA A 77 4.30 11.60 -0.52
CA ALA A 77 3.99 12.94 -0.98
C ALA A 77 5.17 13.90 -0.79
N GLU A 78 5.87 13.82 0.34
CA GLU A 78 7.04 14.67 0.61
C GLU A 78 8.20 14.38 -0.35
N ALA A 79 8.50 13.10 -0.63
CA ALA A 79 9.55 12.72 -1.56
C ALA A 79 9.24 13.13 -3.01
N TYR A 80 8.00 12.94 -3.45
CA TYR A 80 7.57 13.38 -4.77
C TYR A 80 7.62 14.91 -4.91
N GLN A 81 7.11 15.65 -3.93
CA GLN A 81 7.17 17.11 -3.93
C GLN A 81 8.61 17.63 -3.93
N ALA A 82 9.51 17.00 -3.17
CA ALA A 82 10.92 17.34 -3.18
C ALA A 82 11.58 17.09 -4.54
N ALA A 83 11.24 15.99 -5.22
CA ALA A 83 11.74 15.71 -6.57
C ALA A 83 11.22 16.74 -7.60
N VAL A 84 9.92 17.07 -7.54
CA VAL A 84 9.32 18.08 -8.42
C VAL A 84 9.83 19.49 -8.14
N ALA A 85 10.22 19.82 -6.91
CA ALA A 85 10.82 21.12 -6.60
C ALA A 85 12.14 21.33 -7.35
N GLN A 86 12.93 20.28 -7.61
CA GLN A 86 14.18 20.38 -8.35
C GLN A 86 14.01 20.80 -9.82
N LEU A 87 12.87 20.45 -10.45
CA LEU A 87 12.52 20.95 -11.80
C LEU A 87 12.52 22.47 -11.87
N ASN A 88 11.91 23.11 -10.87
CA ASN A 88 11.68 24.56 -10.89
C ASN A 88 12.95 25.37 -10.64
N GLU A 89 14.01 24.76 -10.12
CA GLU A 89 15.25 25.44 -9.73
C GLU A 89 16.37 25.30 -10.77
N HIS A 90 16.46 24.16 -11.46
CA HIS A 90 17.66 23.81 -12.22
C HIS A 90 17.47 23.61 -13.73
N ASP A 91 16.24 23.43 -14.24
CA ASP A 91 15.95 23.10 -15.65
C ASP A 91 16.87 21.97 -16.19
N ASP A 92 17.20 21.02 -15.30
CA ASP A 92 18.12 19.90 -15.54
C ASP A 92 17.34 18.59 -15.43
N ASP A 93 16.93 18.07 -16.59
CA ASP A 93 16.20 16.81 -16.72
C ASP A 93 16.95 15.63 -16.08
N PHE A 94 18.29 15.64 -16.09
CA PHE A 94 19.08 14.56 -15.48
C PHE A 94 18.97 14.59 -13.95
N ALA A 95 19.12 15.76 -13.34
CA ALA A 95 18.98 15.93 -11.89
C ALA A 95 17.57 15.54 -11.41
N LEU A 96 16.54 15.94 -12.16
CA LEU A 96 15.15 15.51 -11.90
C LEU A 96 15.01 13.99 -11.97
N GLY A 97 15.53 13.35 -13.03
CA GLY A 97 15.46 11.91 -13.19
C GLY A 97 16.06 11.17 -12.00
N GLU A 98 17.21 11.62 -11.50
CA GLU A 98 17.84 11.06 -10.31
C GLU A 98 17.00 11.30 -9.04
N ALA A 99 16.33 12.45 -8.92
CA ALA A 99 15.45 12.74 -7.79
C ALA A 99 14.19 11.87 -7.80
N LEU A 100 13.56 11.69 -8.96
CA LEU A 100 12.43 10.79 -9.13
C LEU A 100 12.85 9.33 -8.88
N ALA A 101 14.03 8.93 -9.37
CA ALA A 101 14.56 7.60 -9.12
C ALA A 101 14.77 7.32 -7.63
N ARG A 102 15.15 8.31 -6.81
CA ARG A 102 15.17 8.17 -5.34
C ARG A 102 13.77 8.14 -4.75
N ALA A 103 12.87 8.99 -5.23
CA ALA A 103 11.47 9.01 -4.78
C ALA A 103 10.72 7.69 -5.09
N ALA A 104 11.22 6.85 -6.01
CA ALA A 104 10.67 5.53 -6.31
C ALA A 104 10.78 4.51 -5.15
N ASP A 105 11.65 4.74 -4.16
CA ASP A 105 11.82 3.80 -3.04
C ASP A 105 10.57 3.70 -2.17
N ILE A 106 9.87 4.81 -1.95
CA ILE A 106 8.69 4.84 -1.06
C ILE A 106 7.48 4.13 -1.70
N PRO A 107 7.09 4.38 -2.97
CA PRO A 107 6.09 3.57 -3.65
C PRO A 107 6.44 2.09 -3.70
N LEU A 108 7.73 1.74 -3.82
CA LEU A 108 8.14 0.34 -3.81
C LEU A 108 7.90 -0.30 -2.43
N GLU A 109 8.19 0.41 -1.34
CA GLU A 109 7.91 -0.05 0.02
C GLU A 109 6.40 -0.18 0.28
N ILE A 110 5.59 0.79 -0.18
CA ILE A 110 4.13 0.70 -0.13
C ILE A 110 3.64 -0.54 -0.87
N ALA A 111 4.15 -0.79 -2.08
CA ALA A 111 3.77 -1.94 -2.89
C ALA A 111 4.10 -3.27 -2.19
N ASP A 112 5.31 -3.37 -1.63
CA ASP A 112 5.78 -4.56 -0.90
C ASP A 112 4.91 -4.85 0.33
N HIS A 113 4.62 -3.82 1.13
CA HIS A 113 3.73 -3.94 2.27
C HIS A 113 2.30 -4.29 1.85
N ALA A 114 1.79 -3.73 0.76
CA ALA A 114 0.47 -4.08 0.22
C ALA A 114 0.40 -5.54 -0.26
N GLU A 115 1.43 -6.08 -0.92
CA GLU A 115 1.50 -7.52 -1.24
C GLU A 115 1.45 -8.37 0.03
N ASN A 116 2.23 -8.01 1.06
CA ASN A 116 2.22 -8.73 2.33
C ASN A 116 0.85 -8.69 3.02
N VAL A 117 0.13 -7.56 2.94
CA VAL A 117 -1.25 -7.46 3.44
C VAL A 117 -2.19 -8.35 2.61
N SER A 118 -2.06 -8.36 1.29
CA SER A 118 -2.89 -9.20 0.41
C SER A 118 -2.71 -10.69 0.70
N ALA A 119 -1.47 -11.14 0.93
CA ALA A 119 -1.16 -12.51 1.32
C ALA A 119 -1.77 -12.89 2.67
N LEU A 120 -1.64 -12.01 3.68
CA LEU A 120 -2.21 -12.26 5.01
C LEU A 120 -3.74 -12.22 4.99
N ALA A 121 -4.33 -11.38 4.14
CA ALA A 121 -5.76 -11.32 3.92
C ALA A 121 -6.31 -12.60 3.28
N ALA A 122 -5.56 -13.23 2.36
CA ALA A 122 -5.92 -14.52 1.81
C ALA A 122 -5.92 -15.64 2.86
N GLU A 123 -4.93 -15.66 3.75
CA GLU A 123 -4.92 -16.60 4.88
C GLU A 123 -6.13 -16.38 5.80
N ALA A 124 -6.41 -15.12 6.15
CA ALA A 124 -7.55 -14.78 6.99
C ALA A 124 -8.89 -15.14 6.32
N ALA A 125 -9.04 -14.94 5.00
CA ALA A 125 -10.25 -15.34 4.27
C ALA A 125 -10.53 -16.85 4.36
N ALA A 126 -9.48 -17.68 4.41
CA ALA A 126 -9.62 -19.13 4.53
C ALA A 126 -9.86 -19.62 5.97
N ARG A 127 -9.33 -18.92 6.97
CA ARG A 127 -9.22 -19.45 8.35
C ARG A 127 -10.02 -18.68 9.39
N ALA A 128 -10.27 -17.40 9.18
CA ALA A 128 -10.93 -16.55 10.16
C ALA A 128 -12.36 -17.02 10.46
N ASN A 129 -12.92 -16.48 11.54
CA ASN A 129 -14.33 -16.54 11.87
C ASN A 129 -15.17 -16.37 10.59
N PRO A 130 -16.09 -17.30 10.27
CA PRO A 130 -16.92 -17.24 9.07
C PRO A 130 -17.55 -15.87 8.81
N ASP A 131 -18.00 -15.18 9.87
CA ASP A 131 -18.63 -13.86 9.77
C ASP A 131 -17.69 -12.76 9.24
N LEU A 132 -16.37 -12.99 9.26
CA LEU A 132 -15.33 -12.03 8.86
C LEU A 132 -14.51 -12.51 7.65
N ARG A 133 -14.81 -13.67 7.07
CA ARG A 133 -14.10 -14.19 5.89
C ARG A 133 -14.32 -13.30 4.66
N ALA A 134 -15.54 -12.81 4.47
CA ALA A 134 -15.86 -11.88 3.38
C ALA A 134 -15.10 -10.55 3.52
N ASP A 135 -15.00 -10.01 4.74
CA ASP A 135 -14.22 -8.80 5.02
C ASP A 135 -12.72 -9.02 4.76
N ALA A 136 -12.18 -10.18 5.12
CA ALA A 136 -10.80 -10.56 4.82
C ALA A 136 -10.56 -10.71 3.30
N ALA A 137 -11.50 -11.31 2.57
CA ALA A 137 -11.41 -11.42 1.10
C ALA A 137 -11.47 -10.03 0.43
N ALA A 138 -12.34 -9.14 0.90
CA ALA A 138 -12.39 -7.75 0.44
C ALA A 138 -11.08 -7.01 0.76
N ALA A 139 -10.48 -7.23 1.93
CA ALA A 139 -9.18 -6.68 2.29
C ALA A 139 -8.08 -7.11 1.30
N ALA A 140 -8.10 -8.36 0.82
CA ALA A 140 -7.14 -8.83 -0.17
C ALA A 140 -7.26 -8.06 -1.51
N ALA A 141 -8.48 -7.73 -1.93
CA ALA A 141 -8.74 -6.92 -3.13
C ALA A 141 -8.32 -5.45 -2.98
N LEU A 142 -8.54 -4.85 -1.81
CA LEU A 142 -8.07 -3.50 -1.50
C LEU A 142 -6.53 -3.42 -1.52
N ALA A 143 -5.88 -4.39 -0.88
CA ALA A 143 -4.42 -4.51 -0.87
C ALA A 143 -3.85 -4.76 -2.28
N LEU A 144 -4.54 -5.55 -3.12
CA LEU A 144 -4.21 -5.71 -4.53
C LEU A 144 -4.21 -4.38 -5.27
N GLY A 145 -5.28 -3.59 -5.13
CA GLY A 145 -5.39 -2.28 -5.76
C GLY A 145 -4.26 -1.34 -5.33
N ALA A 146 -3.95 -1.32 -4.03
CA ALA A 146 -2.83 -0.54 -3.49
C ALA A 146 -1.46 -0.99 -4.05
N ALA A 147 -1.21 -2.30 -4.13
CA ALA A 147 0.03 -2.84 -4.67
C ALA A 147 0.23 -2.45 -6.14
N TRP A 148 -0.82 -2.55 -6.97
CA TRP A 148 -0.77 -2.12 -8.37
C TRP A 148 -0.61 -0.61 -8.52
N ALA A 149 -1.32 0.19 -7.73
CA ALA A 149 -1.21 1.64 -7.75
C ALA A 149 0.23 2.08 -7.43
N ALA A 150 0.80 1.55 -6.34
CA ALA A 150 2.15 1.89 -5.91
C ALA A 150 3.22 1.36 -6.88
N ALA A 151 3.07 0.14 -7.39
CA ALA A 151 3.94 -0.40 -8.44
C ALA A 151 3.92 0.47 -9.71
N LYS A 152 2.76 1.04 -10.07
CA LYS A 152 2.68 1.95 -11.22
C LYS A 152 3.47 3.24 -10.99
N LEU A 153 3.50 3.76 -9.77
CA LEU A 153 4.28 4.94 -9.42
C LEU A 153 5.78 4.66 -9.47
N VAL A 154 6.23 3.47 -9.08
CA VAL A 154 7.63 3.02 -9.28
C VAL A 154 8.00 3.10 -10.77
N GLU A 155 7.15 2.58 -11.66
CA GLU A 155 7.39 2.65 -13.10
C GLU A 155 7.48 4.08 -13.64
N VAL A 156 6.61 4.97 -13.15
CA VAL A 156 6.59 6.38 -13.56
C VAL A 156 7.84 7.10 -13.08
N ASN A 157 8.23 6.90 -11.83
CA ASN A 157 9.40 7.55 -11.23
C ASN A 157 10.73 7.06 -11.84
N LEU A 158 10.75 5.83 -12.37
CA LEU A 158 11.92 5.22 -13.02
C LEU A 158 11.84 5.25 -14.55
N ALA A 159 11.00 6.09 -15.14
CA ALA A 159 10.82 6.15 -16.59
C ALA A 159 12.12 6.42 -17.38
N MET A 160 13.08 7.13 -16.77
CA MET A 160 14.40 7.40 -17.33
C MET A 160 15.47 6.34 -17.01
N HIS A 161 15.14 5.35 -16.16
CA HIS A 161 16.04 4.32 -15.65
C HIS A 161 15.49 2.94 -15.99
N SER A 162 15.35 2.64 -17.29
CA SER A 162 14.68 1.43 -17.77
C SER A 162 15.32 0.09 -17.37
N GLU A 163 16.58 0.11 -16.94
CA GLU A 163 17.33 -1.06 -16.47
C GLU A 163 17.33 -1.21 -14.94
N ASP A 164 16.64 -0.31 -14.21
CA ASP A 164 16.57 -0.38 -12.75
C ASP A 164 15.83 -1.65 -12.28
N THR A 165 16.47 -2.38 -11.37
CA THR A 165 15.96 -3.67 -10.87
C THR A 165 14.65 -3.53 -10.08
N ARG A 166 14.37 -2.34 -9.54
CA ARG A 166 13.11 -2.02 -8.84
C ARG A 166 11.89 -2.14 -9.76
N LEU A 167 12.05 -1.93 -11.07
CA LEU A 167 10.98 -2.18 -12.06
C LEU A 167 10.56 -3.65 -12.08
N ALA A 168 11.53 -4.57 -12.07
CA ALA A 168 11.26 -5.99 -12.03
C ALA A 168 10.62 -6.39 -10.69
N ARG A 169 11.11 -5.81 -9.58
CA ARG A 169 10.54 -6.05 -8.24
C ARG A 169 9.09 -5.59 -8.15
N ALA A 170 8.76 -4.38 -8.62
CA ALA A 170 7.40 -3.84 -8.62
C ALA A 170 6.42 -4.75 -9.38
N ARG A 171 6.83 -5.28 -10.53
CA ARG A 171 6.02 -6.24 -11.30
C ARG A 171 5.81 -7.57 -10.58
N GLN A 172 6.85 -8.08 -9.91
CA GLN A 172 6.76 -9.30 -9.11
C GLN A 172 5.79 -9.13 -7.94
N ILE A 173 5.87 -8.01 -7.23
CA ILE A 173 4.97 -7.64 -6.13
C ILE A 173 3.51 -7.60 -6.62
N ALA A 174 3.24 -6.87 -7.71
CA ALA A 174 1.90 -6.78 -8.27
C ALA A 174 1.33 -8.15 -8.69
N ALA A 175 2.17 -9.01 -9.28
CA ALA A 175 1.80 -10.38 -9.60
C ALA A 175 1.54 -11.24 -8.35
N GLY A 176 2.30 -11.04 -7.27
CA GLY A 176 2.11 -11.71 -5.99
C GLY A 176 0.78 -11.35 -5.34
N ALA A 177 0.51 -10.05 -5.19
CA ALA A 177 -0.77 -9.56 -4.69
C ALA A 177 -1.95 -10.08 -5.53
N THR A 178 -1.80 -10.18 -6.85
CA THR A 178 -2.83 -10.73 -7.74
C THR A 178 -3.16 -12.18 -7.43
N ARG A 179 -2.15 -13.00 -7.12
CA ARG A 179 -2.37 -14.41 -6.75
C ARG A 179 -3.11 -14.51 -5.42
N SER A 180 -2.64 -13.81 -4.39
CA SER A 180 -3.25 -13.84 -3.06
C SER A 180 -4.69 -13.33 -3.07
N ALA A 181 -4.96 -12.20 -3.74
CA ALA A 181 -6.32 -11.69 -3.86
C ALA A 181 -7.25 -12.66 -4.59
N ARG A 182 -6.75 -13.33 -5.64
CA ARG A 182 -7.54 -14.35 -6.34
C ARG A 182 -7.87 -15.52 -5.42
N GLU A 183 -6.89 -16.04 -4.68
CA GLU A 183 -7.10 -17.11 -3.69
C GLU A 183 -8.17 -16.73 -2.67
N ALA A 184 -8.07 -15.53 -2.09
CA ALA A 184 -9.01 -15.01 -1.11
C ALA A 184 -10.44 -14.91 -1.66
N LEU A 185 -10.59 -14.36 -2.87
CA LEU A 185 -11.90 -14.10 -3.50
C LEU A 185 -12.59 -15.35 -4.07
N THR A 186 -11.85 -16.45 -4.23
CA THR A 186 -12.40 -17.74 -4.69
C THR A 186 -12.47 -18.77 -3.59
N THR A 187 -12.22 -18.39 -2.34
CA THR A 187 -12.42 -19.29 -1.19
C THR A 187 -13.93 -19.46 -1.01
N ASP A 188 -14.44 -20.67 -1.24
CA ASP A 188 -15.86 -20.99 -1.03
C ASP A 188 -16.23 -20.86 0.46
N GLU A 189 -17.36 -20.20 0.75
CA GLU A 189 -17.92 -20.01 2.11
C GLU A 189 -18.39 -21.31 2.78
#